data_AF-A0A2E5CC16-F1
#
_entry.id   AF-A0A2E5CC16-F1
#
_cell.length_a   1.000
_cell.length_b   1.000
_cell.length_c   1.000
_cell.angle_alpha   90.00
_cell.angle_beta   90.00
_cell.angle_gamma   90.00
#
_symmetry.space_group_name_H-M   'P 1'
#
loop_
_entity.id
_entity.type
_entity.pdbx_description
1 polymer ?
#
loop_
_entity_poly.entity_id
_entity_poly.type
_entity_poly.pdbx_seq_one_letter_code
_entity_poly.pdbx_strand_id
1 'polypeptide(L)'
;MKSFVSLLFVLLSFNVSAMDIYCEAWSQQNGGSLNKSLMNVESSTADNIVYSATHEGFEFKVDWNFELTSLYTTVRKNGNTVLFTTARVPSENHRDSFTDLKLPNGLRLSVNCEVQ
;
A
#
# COMPACT_ATOMS: atom_id res chain seq x y z
N MET A 1 -9.30 59.49 -12.60
CA MET A 1 -8.09 58.65 -12.57
C MET A 1 -8.50 57.25 -12.17
N LYS A 2 -8.30 56.26 -13.04
CA LYS A 2 -8.67 54.85 -12.79
C LYS A 2 -7.47 54.15 -12.14
N SER A 3 -7.54 53.82 -10.85
CA SER A 3 -6.54 52.99 -10.18
C SER A 3 -6.70 51.54 -10.62
N PHE A 4 -5.65 50.99 -11.21
CA PHE A 4 -5.54 49.56 -11.51
C PHE A 4 -5.13 48.79 -10.26
N VAL A 5 -5.84 47.69 -10.05
CA VAL A 5 -5.63 46.65 -9.05
C VAL A 5 -4.38 45.84 -9.42
N SER A 6 -3.55 45.50 -8.43
CA SER A 6 -2.67 44.32 -8.50
C SER A 6 -2.79 43.55 -7.19
N LEU A 7 -3.67 42.54 -7.19
CA LEU A 7 -3.73 41.52 -6.16
C LEU A 7 -2.67 40.47 -6.53
N LEU A 8 -1.54 40.48 -5.84
CA LEU A 8 -0.47 39.50 -6.01
C LEU A 8 -0.89 38.20 -5.31
N PHE A 9 -1.48 37.26 -6.05
CA PHE A 9 -1.69 35.89 -5.59
C PHE A 9 -0.34 35.16 -5.60
N VAL A 10 0.30 35.07 -4.43
CA VAL A 10 1.46 34.20 -4.22
C VAL A 10 0.94 32.77 -4.13
N LEU A 11 1.03 32.04 -5.24
CA LEU A 11 0.81 30.59 -5.29
C LEU A 11 2.00 29.91 -4.59
N LEU A 12 1.85 29.65 -3.30
CA LEU A 12 2.72 28.71 -2.58
C LEU A 12 2.38 27.30 -3.06
N SER A 13 3.08 26.84 -4.09
CA SER A 13 3.09 25.43 -4.47
C SER A 13 3.88 24.65 -3.42
N PHE A 14 3.17 24.09 -2.44
CA PHE A 14 3.69 23.05 -1.57
C PHE A 14 3.97 21.82 -2.45
N ASN A 15 5.23 21.59 -2.78
CA ASN A 15 5.67 20.29 -3.29
C ASN A 15 5.62 19.32 -2.10
N VAL A 16 4.46 18.71 -1.87
CA VAL A 16 4.42 17.44 -1.14
C VAL A 16 5.15 16.45 -2.05
N SER A 17 6.39 16.10 -1.73
CA SER A 17 7.03 14.97 -2.39
C SER A 17 6.18 13.75 -2.05
N ALA A 18 5.45 13.22 -3.03
CA ALA A 18 4.76 11.95 -2.89
C ALA A 18 5.82 10.93 -2.47
N MET A 19 5.63 10.32 -1.30
CA MET A 19 6.51 9.28 -0.82
C MET A 19 6.27 8.04 -1.69
N ASP A 20 7.30 7.60 -2.41
CA ASP A 20 7.20 6.39 -3.23
C ASP A 20 7.22 5.18 -2.30
N ILE A 21 6.04 4.59 -2.10
CA ILE A 21 5.85 3.33 -1.39
C ILE A 21 5.69 2.20 -2.40
N TYR A 22 6.38 1.10 -2.17
CA TYR A 22 6.18 -0.14 -2.89
C TYR A 22 5.78 -1.24 -1.93
N CYS A 23 5.01 -2.21 -2.42
CA CYS A 23 4.55 -3.34 -1.63
C CYS A 23 4.91 -4.67 -2.29
N GLU A 24 5.19 -5.68 -1.48
CA GLU A 24 5.38 -7.06 -1.89
C GLU A 24 4.33 -7.96 -1.23
N ALA A 25 3.80 -8.91 -2.00
CA ALA A 25 2.95 -9.99 -1.53
C ALA A 25 3.77 -11.27 -1.37
N TRP A 26 3.69 -11.88 -0.20
CA TRP A 26 4.42 -13.10 0.13
C TRP A 26 3.44 -14.24 0.47
N SER A 27 3.67 -15.42 -0.08
CA SER A 27 2.95 -16.65 0.29
C SER A 27 3.93 -17.79 0.54
N GLN A 28 3.57 -18.68 1.45
CA GLN A 28 4.28 -19.93 1.65
C GLN A 28 3.28 -21.01 2.01
N GLN A 29 3.21 -22.06 1.19
CA GLN A 29 2.48 -23.27 1.53
C GLN A 29 3.24 -24.06 2.61
N ASN A 30 2.56 -24.96 3.33
CA ASN A 30 3.18 -25.78 4.36
C ASN A 30 4.38 -26.59 3.81
N GLY A 31 5.56 -26.38 4.39
CA GLY A 31 6.81 -27.02 3.95
C GLY A 31 7.32 -26.54 2.58
N GLY A 32 6.66 -25.59 1.95
CA GLY A 32 7.05 -24.99 0.67
C GLY A 32 8.06 -23.85 0.82
N SER A 33 8.59 -23.39 -0.31
CA SER A 33 9.42 -22.19 -0.38
C SER A 33 8.58 -20.92 -0.21
N LEU A 34 9.19 -19.86 0.33
CA LEU A 34 8.58 -18.54 0.36
C LEU A 34 8.55 -17.96 -1.06
N ASN A 35 7.35 -17.70 -1.56
CA ASN A 35 7.10 -17.03 -2.83
C ASN A 35 6.87 -15.55 -2.56
N LYS A 36 7.55 -14.68 -3.30
CA LYS A 36 7.47 -13.23 -3.16
C LYS A 36 7.17 -12.62 -4.51
N SER A 37 6.30 -11.63 -4.54
CA SER A 37 5.98 -10.88 -5.74
C SER A 37 5.82 -9.40 -5.43
N LEU A 38 6.44 -8.55 -6.24
CA LEU A 38 6.16 -7.12 -6.21
C LEU A 38 4.70 -6.90 -6.60
N MET A 39 4.01 -6.03 -5.86
CA MET A 39 2.64 -5.65 -6.16
C MET A 39 2.63 -4.56 -7.23
N ASN A 40 1.73 -4.70 -8.21
CA ASN A 40 1.51 -3.71 -9.24
C ASN A 40 0.54 -2.65 -8.73
N VAL A 41 0.67 -1.42 -9.25
CA VAL A 41 -0.36 -0.39 -9.05
C VAL A 41 -1.59 -0.78 -9.87
N GLU A 42 -2.66 -1.20 -9.19
CA GLU A 42 -3.96 -1.52 -9.78
C GLU A 42 -4.71 -0.24 -10.19
N SER A 43 -4.66 0.78 -9.32
CA SER A 43 -5.24 2.10 -9.58
C SER A 43 -4.51 3.17 -8.78
N SER A 44 -4.48 4.39 -9.30
CA SER A 44 -3.90 5.57 -8.65
C SER A 44 -4.77 6.78 -8.97
N THR A 45 -5.20 7.49 -7.94
CA THR A 45 -5.99 8.71 -8.02
C THR A 45 -5.27 9.84 -7.27
N ALA A 46 -5.90 11.01 -7.17
CA ALA A 46 -5.37 12.11 -6.36
C ALA A 46 -5.38 11.79 -4.85
N ASP A 47 -6.28 10.91 -4.41
CA ASP A 47 -6.57 10.68 -3.00
C ASP A 47 -6.11 9.30 -2.50
N ASN A 48 -5.89 8.36 -3.42
CA ASN A 48 -5.49 7.00 -3.05
C ASN A 48 -4.67 6.28 -4.12
N ILE A 49 -3.93 5.27 -3.68
CA ILE A 49 -3.27 4.29 -4.52
C ILE A 49 -3.62 2.89 -4.05
N VAL A 50 -3.78 1.98 -5.01
CA VAL A 50 -4.13 0.59 -4.77
C VAL A 50 -3.05 -0.29 -5.37
N TYR A 51 -2.42 -1.11 -4.55
CA TYR A 51 -1.46 -2.12 -4.97
C TYR A 51 -2.12 -3.50 -4.99
N SER A 52 -1.77 -4.32 -5.97
CA SER A 52 -2.30 -5.68 -6.09
C SER A 52 -1.24 -6.67 -6.56
N ALA A 53 -1.36 -7.91 -6.10
CA ALA A 53 -0.64 -9.05 -6.64
C ALA A 53 -1.54 -10.27 -6.61
N THR A 54 -1.31 -11.20 -7.52
CA THR A 54 -1.99 -12.50 -7.50
C THR A 54 -0.96 -13.59 -7.75
N HIS A 55 -0.87 -14.54 -6.82
CA HIS A 55 -0.12 -15.77 -7.05
C HIS A 55 -0.69 -16.90 -6.21
N GLU A 56 -0.58 -18.13 -6.72
CA GLU A 56 -1.11 -19.34 -6.08
C GLU A 56 -2.62 -19.23 -5.76
N GLY A 57 -3.34 -18.43 -6.55
CA GLY A 57 -4.74 -18.10 -6.41
C GLY A 57 -5.10 -17.29 -5.15
N PHE A 58 -4.12 -16.71 -4.46
CA PHE A 58 -4.37 -15.66 -3.49
C PHE A 58 -4.34 -14.30 -4.19
N GLU A 59 -5.32 -13.47 -3.89
CA GLU A 59 -5.41 -12.08 -4.34
C GLU A 59 -4.99 -11.19 -3.16
N PHE A 60 -3.87 -10.51 -3.30
CA PHE A 60 -3.37 -9.56 -2.32
C PHE A 60 -3.71 -8.16 -2.79
N LYS A 61 -4.19 -7.32 -1.88
CA LYS A 61 -4.54 -5.93 -2.14
C LYS A 61 -4.11 -5.04 -0.97
N VAL A 62 -3.48 -3.92 -1.28
CA VAL A 62 -3.17 -2.85 -0.33
C VAL A 62 -3.81 -1.57 -0.83
N ASP A 63 -4.72 -1.00 -0.05
CA ASP A 63 -5.33 0.30 -0.31
C ASP A 63 -4.68 1.35 0.60
N TRP A 64 -4.12 2.38 -0.01
CA TRP A 64 -3.57 3.53 0.69
C TRP A 64 -4.34 4.79 0.30
N ASN A 65 -5.19 5.24 1.21
CA ASN A 65 -5.77 6.58 1.17
C ASN A 65 -4.79 7.58 1.79
N PHE A 66 -4.42 8.63 1.06
CA PHE A 66 -3.38 9.59 1.46
C PHE A 66 -3.78 10.47 2.65
N GLU A 67 -5.07 10.59 2.96
CA GLU A 67 -5.56 11.28 4.16
C GLU A 67 -5.39 10.44 5.44
N LEU A 68 -5.14 9.14 5.29
CA LEU A 68 -5.01 8.19 6.39
C LEU A 68 -3.54 7.85 6.66
N THR A 69 -3.25 7.59 7.93
CA THR A 69 -1.91 7.14 8.38
C THR A 69 -1.75 5.62 8.32
N SER A 70 -2.71 4.92 7.72
CA SER A 70 -2.76 3.47 7.66
C SER A 70 -2.97 2.94 6.23
N LEU A 71 -2.29 1.86 5.92
CA LEU A 71 -2.50 0.98 4.79
C LEU A 71 -3.57 -0.06 5.16
N TYR A 72 -4.46 -0.37 4.23
CA TYR A 72 -5.48 -1.41 4.38
C TYR A 72 -5.14 -2.61 3.52
N THR A 73 -4.78 -3.72 4.18
CA THR A 73 -4.39 -4.95 3.50
C THR A 73 -5.54 -5.95 3.50
N THR A 74 -5.88 -6.45 2.33
CA THR A 74 -6.83 -7.55 2.15
C THR A 74 -6.17 -8.69 1.38
N VAL A 75 -6.32 -9.91 1.87
CA VAL A 75 -5.94 -11.13 1.12
C VAL A 75 -7.18 -11.99 0.94
N ARG A 76 -7.46 -12.39 -0.31
CA ARG A 76 -8.59 -13.24 -0.67
C ARG A 76 -8.14 -14.54 -1.31
N LYS A 77 -8.96 -15.58 -1.17
CA LYS A 77 -8.82 -16.87 -1.85
C LYS A 77 -10.19 -17.31 -2.36
N ASN A 78 -10.33 -17.47 -3.67
CA ASN A 78 -11.59 -17.85 -4.32
C ASN A 78 -12.77 -16.93 -3.89
N GLY A 79 -12.54 -15.61 -3.87
CA GLY A 79 -13.53 -14.61 -3.45
C GLY A 79 -13.74 -14.45 -1.95
N ASN A 80 -13.20 -15.34 -1.10
CA ASN A 80 -13.35 -15.25 0.36
C ASN A 80 -12.18 -14.49 0.99
N THR A 81 -12.46 -13.57 1.91
CA THR A 81 -11.44 -12.87 2.69
C THR A 81 -10.77 -13.82 3.67
N VAL A 82 -9.44 -13.97 3.55
CA VAL A 82 -8.60 -14.76 4.45
C VAL A 82 -7.92 -13.85 5.48
N LEU A 83 -7.53 -12.64 5.08
CA LEU A 83 -6.93 -11.64 5.94
C LEU A 83 -7.53 -10.27 5.59
N PHE A 84 -7.89 -9.53 6.63
CA PHE A 84 -8.12 -8.09 6.57
C PHE A 84 -7.40 -7.46 7.75
N THR A 85 -6.50 -6.53 7.49
CA THR A 85 -5.75 -5.84 8.54
C THR A 85 -5.35 -4.45 8.10
N THR A 86 -4.95 -3.65 9.07
CA THR A 86 -4.37 -2.33 8.85
C THR A 86 -2.92 -2.34 9.31
N ALA A 87 -2.07 -1.61 8.61
CA ALA A 87 -0.69 -1.37 9.01
C ALA A 87 -0.36 0.12 8.88
N ARG A 88 0.60 0.64 9.63
CA ARG A 88 1.00 2.05 9.50
C ARG A 88 1.57 2.30 8.09
N VAL A 89 1.33 3.48 7.52
CA VAL A 89 2.02 3.92 6.30
C VAL A 89 3.53 4.09 6.60
N PRO A 90 4.43 3.38 5.88
CA PRO A 90 5.86 3.57 5.98
C PRO A 90 6.29 5.05 5.90
N SER A 91 7.42 5.39 6.49
CA SER A 91 7.99 6.74 6.51
C SER A 91 9.52 6.69 6.60
N GLU A 92 10.22 7.80 6.37
CA GLU A 92 11.69 7.83 6.47
C GLU A 92 12.23 7.30 7.82
N ASN A 93 11.50 7.52 8.92
CA ASN A 93 11.87 7.07 10.27
C ASN A 93 11.45 5.63 10.57
N HIS A 94 10.51 5.09 9.80
CA HIS A 94 9.96 3.73 9.93
C HIS A 94 9.72 3.20 8.53
N ARG A 95 10.81 2.73 7.90
CA ARG A 95 10.88 2.54 6.45
C ARG A 95 10.00 1.42 5.92
N ASP A 96 9.54 0.52 6.78
CA ASP A 96 8.75 -0.65 6.43
C ASP A 96 7.48 -0.78 7.27
N SER A 97 6.54 -1.54 6.72
CA SER A 97 5.29 -1.93 7.35
C SER A 97 4.99 -3.36 6.94
N PHE A 98 5.10 -4.27 7.90
CA PHE A 98 5.02 -5.70 7.66
C PHE A 98 3.81 -6.31 8.36
N THR A 99 3.01 -7.03 7.57
CA THR A 99 1.89 -7.85 8.03
C THR A 99 2.22 -9.31 7.79
N ASP A 100 2.01 -10.17 8.80
CA ASP A 100 2.24 -11.61 8.70
C ASP A 100 1.12 -12.41 9.35
N LEU A 101 0.53 -13.33 8.58
CA LEU A 101 -0.45 -14.30 9.05
C LEU A 101 0.11 -15.71 8.84
N LYS A 102 0.26 -16.46 9.92
CA LYS A 102 0.61 -17.88 9.88
C LYS A 102 -0.53 -18.71 10.44
N LEU A 103 -1.06 -19.62 9.63
CA LEU A 103 -2.15 -20.51 10.02
C LEU A 103 -1.63 -21.85 10.54
N PRO A 104 -2.42 -22.58 11.36
CA PRO A 104 -2.01 -23.88 11.92
C PRO A 104 -1.69 -24.95 10.87
N ASN A 105 -2.27 -24.85 9.68
CA ASN A 105 -1.99 -25.76 8.57
C ASN A 105 -0.63 -25.50 7.89
N GLY A 106 0.15 -24.53 8.37
CA GLY A 106 1.45 -24.16 7.82
C GLY A 106 1.40 -23.13 6.68
N LEU A 107 0.20 -22.69 6.26
CA LEU A 107 0.07 -21.57 5.32
C LEU A 107 0.58 -20.29 5.98
N ARG A 108 1.41 -19.53 5.27
CA ARG A 108 1.82 -18.18 5.64
C ARG A 108 1.49 -17.21 4.52
N LEU A 109 0.93 -16.08 4.89
CA LEU A 109 0.59 -14.96 4.01
C LEU A 109 1.17 -13.70 4.64
N SER A 110 1.96 -12.95 3.87
CA SER A 110 2.55 -11.71 4.36
C SER A 110 2.44 -10.61 3.31
N VAL A 111 2.42 -9.36 3.78
CA VAL A 111 2.55 -8.18 2.94
C VAL A 111 3.59 -7.29 3.57
N ASN A 112 4.57 -6.86 2.77
CA ASN A 112 5.56 -5.88 3.16
C ASN A 112 5.34 -4.63 2.32
N CYS A 113 5.26 -3.46 2.93
CA CYS A 113 5.29 -2.18 2.21
C CYS A 113 6.40 -1.31 2.75
N GLU A 114 7.12 -0.59 1.90
CA GLU A 114 8.30 0.17 2.31
C GLU A 114 8.53 1.43 1.47
N VAL A 115 9.21 2.40 2.08
CA VAL A 115 9.63 3.66 1.45
C VAL A 115 10.92 3.44 0.67
N GLN A 116 10.92 3.88 -0.60
CA GLN A 116 12.11 3.85 -1.45
C GLN A 116 13.14 4.91 -1.03
#